data_AF-A0A842R184-F1
#
_entry.id   AF-A0A842R184-F1
#
_cell.length_a   1.000
_cell.length_b   1.000
_cell.length_c   1.000
_cell.angle_alpha   90.00
_cell.angle_beta   90.00
_cell.angle_gamma   90.00
#
_symmetry.space_group_name_H-M   'P 1'
#
loop_
_entity.id
_entity.type
_entity.pdbx_description
1 polymer ?
#
loop_
_entity_poly.entity_id
_entity_poly.type
_entity_poly.pdbx_seq_one_letter_code
_entity_poly.pdbx_strand_id
1 'polypeptide(L)'
;MVSREQLENLKVPELKDICRNASISGYSKLRKAEIIDLLLEHESKIQEVIPKEESGSGTKSPRIKTTVAHSRENTEKKIQKKKKLMENRAEVMGVSVKELKKLDKKPPPKTKSKSKTTVSRKKASTHSTREKPKKTNQHQDTSAQIQQDRFQDMPQRERSYILTTKISKKGRKILHMSARDFSRLSLKKLGKLEEKLVLEQSTLTAYQPTDKKLRDFIQESIDLIQEARELLLNRIEREYFEKKFPKILKKKSKKIRKIMEKLDHRVYTEIDISKEIVDKIRFKAPFSDAYLATKIKELIINEQLKLHD
;
A
#
# COMPACT_ATOMS: atom_id res chain seq x y z
N MET A 1 -17.14 35.11 -33.57
CA MET A 1 -17.40 35.16 -32.11
C MET A 1 -18.24 33.93 -31.77
N VAL A 2 -17.88 33.18 -30.73
CA VAL A 2 -18.66 32.02 -30.30
C VAL A 2 -19.82 32.55 -29.46
N SER A 3 -21.06 32.31 -29.90
CA SER A 3 -22.23 32.78 -29.15
C SER A 3 -22.54 31.85 -27.98
N ARG A 4 -23.06 32.39 -26.87
CA ARG A 4 -23.47 31.60 -25.70
C ARG A 4 -24.46 30.49 -26.07
N GLU A 5 -25.38 30.78 -26.98
CA GLU A 5 -26.40 29.85 -27.48
C GLU A 5 -25.78 28.61 -28.16
N GLN A 6 -24.68 28.77 -28.91
CA GLN A 6 -23.96 27.65 -29.52
C GLN A 6 -23.37 26.71 -28.46
N LEU A 7 -22.86 27.25 -27.36
CA LEU A 7 -22.28 26.45 -26.26
C LEU A 7 -23.36 25.79 -25.39
N GLU A 8 -24.53 26.40 -25.25
CA GLU A 8 -25.66 25.81 -24.52
C GLU A 8 -26.24 24.58 -25.21
N ASN A 9 -26.19 24.53 -26.54
CA ASN A 9 -26.64 23.38 -27.32
C ASN A 9 -25.71 22.15 -27.22
N LEU A 10 -24.45 22.34 -26.80
CA LEU A 10 -23.48 21.26 -26.65
C LEU A 10 -23.66 20.48 -25.33
N LYS A 11 -23.27 19.20 -25.34
CA LYS A 11 -23.28 18.35 -24.14
C LYS A 11 -22.04 18.62 -23.28
N VAL A 12 -22.14 18.35 -21.98
CA VAL A 12 -21.03 18.55 -21.02
C VAL A 12 -19.71 17.88 -21.46
N PRO A 13 -19.69 16.65 -22.04
CA PRO A 13 -18.46 16.06 -22.54
C PRO A 13 -17.82 16.87 -23.68
N GLU A 14 -18.62 17.34 -24.63
CA GLU A 14 -18.17 18.12 -25.79
C GLU A 14 -17.58 19.46 -25.33
N LEU A 15 -18.23 20.13 -24.37
CA LEU A 15 -17.71 21.36 -23.76
C LEU A 15 -16.35 21.12 -23.07
N LYS A 16 -16.18 19.99 -22.38
CA LYS A 16 -14.91 19.63 -21.74
C LYS A 16 -13.81 19.31 -22.76
N ASP A 17 -14.16 18.73 -23.89
CA ASP A 17 -13.23 18.47 -24.98
C ASP A 17 -12.77 19.78 -25.63
N ILE A 18 -13.66 20.76 -25.80
CA ILE A 18 -13.29 22.12 -26.24
C ILE A 18 -12.32 22.77 -25.25
N CYS A 19 -12.61 22.72 -23.94
CA CYS A 19 -11.67 23.24 -22.92
C CYS A 19 -10.30 22.54 -22.99
N ARG A 20 -10.28 21.23 -23.25
CA ARG A 20 -9.05 20.44 -23.35
C ARG A 20 -8.22 20.85 -24.57
N ASN A 21 -8.87 21.02 -25.71
CA ASN A 21 -8.22 21.38 -26.96
C ASN A 21 -7.71 22.83 -26.93
N ALA A 22 -8.45 23.74 -26.30
CA ALA A 22 -8.05 25.12 -26.05
C ALA A 22 -7.03 25.28 -24.89
N SER A 23 -6.53 24.17 -24.32
CA SER A 23 -5.57 24.15 -23.19
C SER A 23 -6.04 24.95 -21.95
N ILE A 24 -7.35 25.02 -21.72
CA ILE A 24 -7.94 25.66 -20.55
C ILE A 24 -7.92 24.65 -19.40
N SER A 25 -7.54 25.06 -18.18
CA SER A 25 -7.48 24.18 -17.01
C SER A 25 -8.63 24.47 -16.04
N GLY A 26 -8.83 23.63 -15.01
CA GLY A 26 -9.84 23.88 -13.96
C GLY A 26 -11.27 23.40 -14.27
N TYR A 27 -11.60 23.06 -15.52
CA TYR A 27 -12.97 22.69 -15.95
C TYR A 27 -13.50 21.33 -15.43
N SER A 28 -12.64 20.46 -14.87
CA SER A 28 -13.00 19.06 -14.56
C SER A 28 -14.12 18.90 -13.54
N LYS A 29 -14.21 19.83 -12.57
CA LYS A 29 -15.18 19.83 -11.45
C LYS A 29 -16.35 20.81 -11.65
N LEU A 30 -16.32 21.60 -12.71
CA LEU A 30 -17.30 22.66 -12.97
C LEU A 30 -18.61 22.08 -13.51
N ARG A 31 -19.71 22.79 -13.22
CA ARG A 31 -21.05 22.53 -13.78
C ARG A 31 -21.15 23.08 -15.19
N LYS A 32 -22.17 22.65 -15.96
CA LYS A 32 -22.32 23.03 -17.38
C LYS A 32 -22.28 24.56 -17.60
N ALA A 33 -23.05 25.32 -16.81
CA ALA A 33 -23.08 26.78 -16.90
C ALA A 33 -21.70 27.40 -16.63
N GLU A 34 -21.02 26.97 -15.58
CA GLU A 34 -19.67 27.44 -15.22
C GLU A 34 -18.63 27.12 -16.31
N ILE A 35 -18.77 25.99 -17.02
CA ILE A 35 -17.91 25.64 -18.15
C ILE A 35 -18.17 26.58 -19.34
N ILE A 36 -19.42 26.95 -19.59
CA ILE A 36 -19.79 27.88 -20.66
C ILE A 36 -19.24 29.28 -20.36
N ASP A 37 -19.38 29.76 -19.13
CA ASP A 37 -18.85 31.06 -18.72
C ASP A 37 -17.32 31.10 -18.84
N LEU A 38 -16.64 30.03 -18.43
CA LEU A 38 -15.18 29.87 -18.56
C LEU A 38 -14.73 29.81 -20.04
N LEU A 39 -15.55 29.26 -20.93
CA LEU A 39 -15.28 29.27 -22.36
C LEU A 39 -15.47 30.68 -22.95
N LEU A 40 -16.51 31.41 -22.55
CA LEU A 40 -16.72 32.79 -22.98
C LEU A 40 -15.59 33.73 -22.52
N GLU A 41 -15.06 33.54 -21.31
CA GLU A 41 -13.89 34.27 -20.81
C GLU A 41 -12.60 34.00 -21.63
N HIS A 42 -12.54 32.85 -22.29
CA HIS A 42 -11.40 32.40 -23.08
C HIS A 42 -11.69 32.32 -24.59
N GLU A 43 -12.61 33.16 -25.09
CA GLU A 43 -13.01 33.22 -26.50
C GLU A 43 -11.84 33.29 -27.49
N SER A 44 -10.74 33.98 -27.14
CA SER A 44 -9.55 34.11 -27.99
C SER A 44 -8.82 32.79 -28.24
N LYS A 45 -8.94 31.80 -27.36
CA LYS A 45 -8.30 30.47 -27.49
C LYS A 45 -9.17 29.43 -28.19
N ILE A 46 -10.45 29.73 -28.38
CA ILE A 46 -11.44 28.78 -28.90
C ILE A 46 -11.58 28.89 -30.42
N GLN A 47 -11.23 30.04 -31.00
CA GLN A 47 -11.38 30.30 -32.44
C GLN A 47 -10.58 29.35 -33.34
N GLU A 48 -9.54 28.68 -32.82
CA GLU A 48 -8.75 27.70 -33.58
C GLU A 48 -9.32 26.27 -33.53
N VAL A 49 -10.30 26.00 -32.66
CA VAL A 49 -10.70 24.62 -32.29
C VAL A 49 -12.06 24.22 -32.84
N ILE A 50 -12.96 25.19 -33.08
CA ILE A 50 -14.30 24.91 -33.61
C ILE A 50 -14.27 25.11 -35.14
N PRO A 51 -14.26 24.03 -35.96
CA PRO A 51 -14.42 24.18 -37.39
C PRO A 51 -15.79 24.80 -37.70
N LYS A 52 -15.81 25.84 -38.55
CA LYS A 52 -17.04 26.45 -39.07
C LYS A 52 -17.85 25.35 -39.76
N GLU A 53 -19.10 25.17 -39.35
CA GLU A 53 -20.00 24.17 -39.93
C GLU A 53 -20.25 24.46 -41.41
N GLU A 54 -19.63 23.66 -42.29
CA GLU A 54 -20.22 23.32 -43.57
C GLU A 54 -21.01 22.02 -43.40
N SER A 55 -22.24 22.09 -43.88
CA SER A 55 -23.22 21.02 -43.97
C SER A 55 -22.66 19.75 -44.63
N GLY A 56 -22.86 18.60 -43.99
CA GLY A 56 -22.87 17.33 -44.72
C GLY A 56 -22.33 16.11 -43.98
N SER A 57 -23.14 15.06 -44.01
CA SER A 57 -22.74 13.65 -44.06
C SER A 57 -22.11 13.04 -42.82
N GLY A 58 -22.87 12.14 -42.19
CA GLY A 58 -22.43 11.36 -41.05
C GLY A 58 -21.28 10.40 -41.36
N THR A 59 -20.43 10.22 -40.36
CA THR A 59 -19.55 9.05 -40.25
C THR A 59 -19.52 8.59 -38.80
N LYS A 60 -20.02 7.37 -38.58
CA LYS A 60 -19.85 6.62 -37.33
C LYS A 60 -18.36 6.33 -37.14
N SER A 61 -17.74 6.90 -36.11
CA SER A 61 -16.39 6.53 -35.71
C SER A 61 -16.36 5.34 -34.74
N PRO A 62 -15.34 4.47 -34.84
CA PRO A 62 -15.42 3.09 -34.35
C PRO A 62 -15.03 2.97 -32.88
N ARG A 63 -15.84 2.22 -32.14
CA ARG A 63 -15.52 1.78 -30.79
C ARG A 63 -14.42 0.71 -30.85
N ILE A 64 -13.18 1.10 -30.57
CA ILE A 64 -12.04 0.18 -30.43
C ILE A 64 -12.32 -0.77 -29.26
N LYS A 65 -12.69 -2.02 -29.57
CA LYS A 65 -12.63 -3.15 -28.65
C LYS A 65 -11.19 -3.66 -28.67
N THR A 66 -10.41 -3.35 -27.64
CA THR A 66 -9.10 -3.96 -27.44
C THR A 66 -9.28 -5.43 -27.02
N THR A 67 -8.79 -6.32 -27.88
CA THR A 67 -8.79 -7.77 -27.69
C THR A 67 -7.65 -8.21 -26.77
N VAL A 68 -7.86 -9.34 -26.09
CA VAL A 68 -7.04 -9.93 -25.02
C VAL A 68 -5.65 -10.44 -25.49
N ALA A 69 -5.34 -10.35 -26.79
CA ALA A 69 -4.15 -10.96 -27.39
C ALA A 69 -2.82 -10.23 -27.05
N HIS A 70 -2.81 -8.89 -26.87
CA HIS A 70 -1.58 -8.14 -26.59
C HIS A 70 -1.01 -8.30 -25.17
N SER A 71 -1.73 -8.98 -24.27
CA SER A 71 -1.25 -9.23 -22.90
C SER A 71 -0.29 -10.43 -22.82
N ARG A 72 -0.44 -11.44 -23.69
CA ARG A 72 0.40 -12.66 -23.67
C ARG A 72 1.81 -12.43 -24.23
N GLU A 73 1.94 -11.61 -25.27
CA GLU A 73 3.23 -11.34 -25.90
C GLU A 73 4.24 -10.64 -24.96
N ASN A 74 3.73 -9.78 -24.05
CA ASN A 74 4.56 -9.12 -23.05
C ASN A 74 5.04 -10.06 -21.93
N THR A 75 4.30 -11.13 -21.63
CA THR A 75 4.73 -12.12 -20.62
C THR A 75 5.81 -13.04 -21.13
N GLU A 76 5.75 -13.44 -22.41
CA GLU A 76 6.75 -14.31 -23.03
C GLU A 76 8.09 -13.60 -23.21
N LYS A 77 8.09 -12.34 -23.67
CA LYS A 77 9.31 -11.50 -23.75
C LYS A 77 9.99 -11.35 -22.38
N LYS A 78 9.21 -11.28 -21.30
CA LYS A 78 9.72 -11.18 -19.92
C LYS A 78 10.32 -12.49 -19.40
N ILE A 79 9.73 -13.63 -19.76
CA ILE A 79 10.25 -14.97 -19.41
C ILE A 79 11.56 -15.24 -20.16
N GLN A 80 11.64 -14.93 -21.46
CA GLN A 80 12.86 -15.11 -22.25
C GLN A 80 14.01 -14.24 -21.73
N LYS A 81 13.75 -12.98 -21.37
CA LYS A 81 14.77 -12.08 -20.79
C LYS A 81 15.29 -12.60 -19.45
N LYS A 82 14.41 -13.16 -18.60
CA LYS A 82 14.82 -13.76 -17.32
C LYS A 82 15.63 -15.06 -17.52
N LYS A 83 15.32 -15.84 -18.56
CA LYS A 83 16.08 -17.06 -18.90
C LYS A 83 17.51 -16.71 -19.34
N LYS A 84 17.68 -15.77 -20.27
CA LYS A 84 19.02 -15.30 -20.70
C LYS A 84 19.85 -14.74 -19.55
N LEU A 85 19.24 -14.01 -18.63
CA LEU A 85 19.96 -13.46 -17.46
C LEU A 85 20.49 -14.56 -16.52
N MET A 86 19.72 -15.64 -16.31
CA MET A 86 20.15 -16.77 -15.48
C MET A 86 21.25 -17.59 -16.13
N GLU A 87 21.23 -17.69 -17.46
CA GLU A 87 22.21 -18.42 -18.27
C GLU A 87 23.56 -17.70 -18.26
N ASN A 88 23.58 -16.39 -18.53
CA ASN A 88 24.80 -15.58 -18.43
C ASN A 88 25.38 -15.59 -17.01
N ARG A 89 24.53 -15.57 -15.97
CA ARG A 89 24.99 -15.61 -14.58
C ARG A 89 25.59 -16.97 -14.19
N ALA A 90 25.07 -18.05 -14.76
CA ALA A 90 25.60 -19.40 -14.57
C ALA A 90 26.97 -19.55 -15.27
N GLU A 91 27.10 -19.02 -16.48
CA GLU A 91 28.33 -18.99 -17.26
C GLU A 91 29.46 -18.22 -16.55
N VAL A 92 29.16 -17.02 -16.03
CA VAL A 92 30.13 -16.21 -15.27
C VAL A 92 30.63 -16.92 -14.00
N MET A 93 29.79 -17.76 -13.38
CA MET A 93 30.14 -18.45 -12.14
C MET A 93 30.63 -19.89 -12.36
N GLY A 94 30.75 -20.34 -13.61
CA GLY A 94 31.23 -21.69 -13.94
C GLY A 94 30.37 -22.82 -13.35
N VAL A 95 29.09 -22.56 -13.06
CA VAL A 95 28.18 -23.51 -12.42
C VAL A 95 26.94 -23.73 -13.27
N SER A 96 26.32 -24.91 -13.15
CA SER A 96 25.10 -25.18 -13.91
C SER A 96 23.91 -24.33 -13.40
N VAL A 97 22.98 -23.95 -14.29
CA VAL A 97 21.74 -23.23 -13.91
C VAL A 97 20.93 -24.01 -12.84
N LYS A 98 21.06 -25.35 -12.78
CA LYS A 98 20.43 -26.20 -11.76
C LYS A 98 21.08 -26.04 -10.38
N GLU A 99 22.40 -25.87 -10.31
CA GLU A 99 23.11 -25.60 -9.06
C GLU A 99 22.88 -24.18 -8.56
N LEU A 100 22.78 -23.21 -9.47
CA LEU A 100 22.44 -21.83 -9.15
C LEU A 100 21.13 -21.72 -8.35
N LYS A 101 20.11 -22.47 -8.78
CA LYS A 101 18.79 -22.51 -8.11
C LYS A 101 18.82 -23.20 -6.73
N LYS A 102 19.84 -24.01 -6.44
CA LYS A 102 20.01 -24.66 -5.13
C LYS A 102 20.72 -23.73 -4.13
N LEU A 103 21.61 -22.86 -4.60
CA LEU A 103 22.31 -21.87 -3.78
C LEU A 103 21.37 -20.79 -3.24
N ASP A 104 20.41 -20.31 -4.06
CA ASP A 104 19.43 -19.30 -3.64
C ASP A 104 18.42 -19.79 -2.56
N LYS A 105 18.40 -21.09 -2.24
CA LYS A 105 17.49 -21.67 -1.23
C LYS A 105 18.12 -21.87 0.15
N LYS A 106 19.41 -21.57 0.34
CA LYS A 106 20.08 -21.77 1.63
C LYS A 106 20.07 -20.47 2.45
N PRO A 107 19.45 -20.43 3.63
CA PRO A 107 19.56 -19.27 4.51
C PRO A 107 21.01 -19.09 4.98
N PRO A 108 21.48 -17.84 5.18
CA PRO A 108 22.87 -17.57 5.53
C PRO A 108 23.22 -18.16 6.91
N PRO A 109 24.45 -18.65 7.11
CA PRO A 109 24.87 -19.25 8.37
C PRO A 109 24.98 -18.17 9.47
N LYS A 110 24.37 -18.46 10.63
CA LYS A 110 24.48 -17.63 11.84
C LYS A 110 25.88 -17.78 12.44
N THR A 111 26.70 -16.74 12.37
CA THR A 111 27.99 -16.65 13.08
C THR A 111 27.75 -16.36 14.57
N LYS A 112 28.21 -17.26 15.45
CA LYS A 112 28.19 -17.10 16.91
C LYS A 112 29.47 -16.39 17.36
N SER A 113 29.38 -15.16 17.86
CA SER A 113 30.46 -14.49 18.58
C SER A 113 30.33 -14.74 20.08
N LYS A 114 31.36 -15.36 20.66
CA LYS A 114 31.59 -15.52 22.11
C LYS A 114 32.24 -14.25 22.66
N SER A 115 31.82 -13.76 23.82
CA SER A 115 32.65 -12.90 24.67
C SER A 115 32.54 -13.35 26.14
N LYS A 116 33.70 -13.39 26.78
CA LYS A 116 33.99 -13.88 28.14
C LYS A 116 33.96 -12.73 29.16
N THR A 117 33.65 -13.14 30.38
CA THR A 117 33.60 -12.50 31.71
C THR A 117 34.91 -11.84 32.20
N THR A 118 34.81 -10.81 33.06
CA THR A 118 35.51 -10.61 34.37
C THR A 118 34.95 -9.36 35.11
N VAL A 119 34.29 -9.47 36.27
CA VAL A 119 34.76 -9.42 37.69
C VAL A 119 34.69 -8.02 38.37
N SER A 120 33.73 -7.90 39.30
CA SER A 120 33.74 -7.33 40.67
C SER A 120 34.17 -5.89 41.02
N ARG A 121 33.24 -5.13 41.67
CA ARG A 121 33.43 -4.63 43.06
C ARG A 121 32.15 -4.07 43.70
N LYS A 122 31.96 -4.42 44.98
CA LYS A 122 30.94 -3.95 45.95
C LYS A 122 31.09 -2.45 46.29
N LYS A 123 29.98 -1.79 46.66
CA LYS A 123 29.82 -1.04 47.94
C LYS A 123 28.34 -0.68 48.20
N ALA A 124 28.00 -0.66 49.48
CA ALA A 124 26.68 -0.49 50.07
C ALA A 124 26.26 0.99 50.23
N SER A 125 24.96 1.24 50.42
CA SER A 125 24.38 1.93 51.62
C SER A 125 23.10 2.73 51.33
N THR A 126 22.06 2.41 52.13
CA THR A 126 21.02 3.27 52.76
C THR A 126 19.97 4.09 51.98
N HIS A 127 18.72 3.67 52.22
CA HIS A 127 17.47 4.42 52.48
C HIS A 127 17.11 5.70 51.69
N SER A 128 15.92 5.69 51.08
CA SER A 128 14.80 6.55 51.53
C SER A 128 13.51 6.28 50.74
N THR A 129 12.44 6.04 51.49
CA THR A 129 11.04 6.03 51.08
C THR A 129 10.59 7.38 50.55
N ARG A 130 10.02 7.44 49.33
CA ARG A 130 9.04 8.47 48.99
C ARG A 130 8.10 8.06 47.85
N GLU A 131 6.88 8.56 47.99
CA GLU A 131 5.62 8.13 47.41
C GLU A 131 5.46 8.30 45.90
N LYS A 132 4.50 7.54 45.38
CA LYS A 132 3.94 7.60 44.03
C LYS A 132 3.47 9.01 43.64
N PRO A 133 3.53 9.35 42.35
CA PRO A 133 2.38 9.95 41.71
C PRO A 133 1.83 9.08 40.58
N LYS A 134 0.50 9.08 40.49
CA LYS A 134 -0.32 8.46 39.44
C LYS A 134 0.14 8.95 38.07
N LYS A 135 0.60 8.02 37.22
CA LYS A 135 0.78 8.27 35.79
C LYS A 135 -0.59 8.30 35.12
N THR A 136 -1.06 9.49 34.81
CA THR A 136 -2.19 9.73 33.91
C THR A 136 -1.78 9.27 32.51
N ASN A 137 -2.59 8.39 31.89
CA ASN A 137 -2.43 7.95 30.51
C ASN A 137 -2.66 9.13 29.56
N GLN A 138 -1.58 9.82 29.18
CA GLN A 138 -1.50 10.68 28.00
C GLN A 138 -0.31 10.23 27.14
N HIS A 139 -0.46 9.06 26.51
CA HIS A 139 0.46 8.56 25.49
C HIS A 139 -0.34 8.27 24.22
N GLN A 140 -0.72 9.31 23.47
CA GLN A 140 -1.22 9.12 22.10
C GLN A 140 -0.65 10.05 21.03
N ASP A 141 0.20 11.04 21.36
CA ASP A 141 0.77 11.94 20.33
C ASP A 141 2.31 12.07 20.35
N THR A 142 3.04 11.33 21.18
CA THR A 142 4.50 11.50 21.32
C THR A 142 5.30 10.98 20.12
N SER A 143 4.81 9.99 19.36
CA SER A 143 5.56 9.40 18.24
C SER A 143 5.73 10.35 17.05
N ALA A 144 4.71 11.18 16.76
CA ALA A 144 4.79 12.17 15.69
C ALA A 144 5.68 13.38 16.05
N GLN A 145 5.70 13.77 17.33
CA GLN A 145 6.53 14.88 17.82
C GLN A 145 8.02 14.49 17.89
N ILE A 146 8.33 13.27 18.36
CA ILE A 146 9.71 12.76 18.50
C ILE A 146 10.42 12.59 17.14
N GLN A 147 9.67 12.36 16.07
CA GLN A 147 10.24 12.19 14.72
C GLN A 147 10.52 13.51 14.01
N GLN A 148 9.86 14.60 14.40
CA GLN A 148 10.21 15.92 13.87
C GLN A 148 11.60 16.35 14.35
N ASP A 149 12.01 16.02 15.57
CA ASP A 149 13.22 16.59 16.17
C ASP A 149 14.55 16.03 15.62
N ARG A 150 14.67 14.74 15.26
CA ARG A 150 16.01 14.16 15.01
C ARG A 150 16.62 14.45 13.64
N PHE A 151 15.79 14.69 12.62
CA PHE A 151 16.27 15.20 11.35
C PHE A 151 16.35 16.74 11.36
N GLN A 152 15.75 17.42 12.35
CA GLN A 152 15.85 18.88 12.52
C GLN A 152 17.23 19.37 12.94
N ASP A 153 18.00 18.54 13.64
CA ASP A 153 19.34 18.90 14.12
C ASP A 153 20.37 19.12 12.98
N MET A 154 20.07 18.67 11.76
CA MET A 154 20.91 18.91 10.59
C MET A 154 20.54 20.25 9.93
N PRO A 155 21.49 21.09 9.50
CA PRO A 155 21.18 22.32 8.76
C PRO A 155 20.27 22.03 7.54
N GLN A 156 19.23 22.84 7.34
CA GLN A 156 18.24 22.65 6.26
C GLN A 156 18.89 22.58 4.86
N ARG A 157 20.03 23.27 4.69
CA ARG A 157 20.85 23.25 3.47
C ARG A 157 21.52 21.90 3.24
N GLU A 158 22.07 21.27 4.27
CA GLU A 158 22.67 19.93 4.19
C GLU A 158 21.61 18.86 3.92
N ARG A 159 20.45 18.95 4.60
CA ARG A 159 19.30 18.06 4.33
C ARG A 159 18.87 18.15 2.88
N SER A 160 18.69 19.38 2.37
CA SER A 160 18.27 19.61 0.99
C SER A 160 19.32 19.09 0.00
N TYR A 161 20.62 19.29 0.26
CA TYR A 161 21.69 18.79 -0.60
C TYR A 161 21.76 17.26 -0.67
N ILE A 162 21.72 16.59 0.49
CA ILE A 162 21.77 15.12 0.58
C ILE A 162 20.55 14.50 -0.11
N LEU A 163 19.34 15.01 0.18
CA LEU A 163 18.10 14.53 -0.42
C LEU A 163 18.09 14.74 -1.95
N THR A 164 18.65 15.84 -2.44
CA THR A 164 18.56 16.19 -3.86
C THR A 164 19.52 15.45 -4.76
N THR A 165 20.69 15.07 -4.24
CA THR A 165 21.79 14.47 -5.01
C THR A 165 21.83 12.94 -4.91
N LYS A 166 21.50 12.37 -3.74
CA LYS A 166 21.71 10.94 -3.46
C LYS A 166 20.47 10.07 -3.61
N ILE A 167 19.29 10.69 -3.62
CA ILE A 167 18.01 9.97 -3.67
C ILE A 167 17.23 10.36 -4.92
N SER A 168 16.53 9.39 -5.51
CA SER A 168 15.70 9.65 -6.67
C SER A 168 14.63 10.72 -6.38
N LYS A 169 14.15 11.40 -7.43
CA LYS A 169 13.04 12.35 -7.33
C LYS A 169 11.79 11.72 -6.67
N LYS A 170 11.59 10.41 -6.83
CA LYS A 170 10.47 9.68 -6.23
C LYS A 170 10.71 9.40 -4.75
N GLY A 171 11.90 8.95 -4.36
CA GLY A 171 12.26 8.72 -2.96
C GLY A 171 12.12 10.00 -2.14
N ARG A 172 12.64 11.13 -2.64
CA ARG A 172 12.49 12.45 -2.01
C ARG A 172 11.03 12.80 -1.68
N LYS A 173 10.14 12.65 -2.66
CA LYS A 173 8.72 12.96 -2.46
C LYS A 173 8.10 12.13 -1.34
N ILE A 174 8.56 10.90 -1.13
CA ILE A 174 8.08 10.01 -0.06
C ILE A 174 8.64 10.47 1.28
N LEU A 175 9.92 10.82 1.33
CA LEU A 175 10.60 11.26 2.57
C LEU A 175 10.08 12.62 3.10
N HIS A 176 9.43 13.42 2.25
CA HIS A 176 8.74 14.64 2.68
C HIS A 176 7.30 14.40 3.19
N MET A 177 6.79 13.17 3.13
CA MET A 177 5.45 12.86 3.61
C MET A 177 5.43 12.73 5.13
N SER A 178 4.40 13.26 5.76
CA SER A 178 4.15 13.08 7.19
C SER A 178 3.40 11.78 7.48
N ALA A 179 3.39 11.33 8.73
CA ALA A 179 2.53 10.23 9.20
C ALA A 179 1.05 10.45 8.83
N ARG A 180 0.57 11.69 8.92
CA ARG A 180 -0.80 12.06 8.54
C ARG A 180 -1.07 11.85 7.04
N ASP A 181 -0.07 12.06 6.20
CA ASP A 181 -0.21 11.83 4.77
C ASP A 181 -0.29 10.33 4.45
N PHE A 182 0.49 9.50 5.13
CA PHE A 182 0.43 8.03 4.98
C PHE A 182 -0.94 7.48 5.38
N SER A 183 -1.53 7.96 6.48
CA SER A 183 -2.85 7.55 6.97
C SER A 183 -4.01 7.83 5.99
N ARG A 184 -3.80 8.71 4.99
CA ARG A 184 -4.78 9.02 3.94
C ARG A 184 -4.65 8.12 2.71
N LEU A 185 -3.63 7.27 2.64
CA LEU A 185 -3.37 6.42 1.49
C LEU A 185 -4.02 5.04 1.64
N SER A 186 -4.35 4.41 0.51
CA SER A 186 -4.77 3.00 0.47
C SER A 186 -3.61 2.05 0.79
N LEU A 187 -3.90 0.86 1.33
CA LEU A 187 -2.92 -0.23 1.55
C LEU A 187 -2.03 -0.51 0.33
N LYS A 188 -2.64 -0.59 -0.87
CA LYS A 188 -1.89 -0.83 -2.12
C LYS A 188 -0.90 0.28 -2.45
N LYS A 189 -1.23 1.52 -2.10
CA LYS A 189 -0.35 2.67 -2.33
C LYS A 189 0.77 2.69 -1.30
N LEU A 190 0.47 2.42 -0.03
CA LEU A 190 1.49 2.29 1.03
C LEU A 190 2.53 1.23 0.69
N GLY A 191 2.12 0.02 0.29
CA GLY A 191 3.07 -1.03 -0.14
C GLY A 191 3.97 -0.61 -1.31
N LYS A 192 3.44 0.16 -2.27
CA LYS A 192 4.26 0.70 -3.37
C LYS A 192 5.24 1.80 -2.95
N LEU A 193 4.98 2.51 -1.85
CA LEU A 193 5.90 3.51 -1.32
C LEU A 193 7.02 2.81 -0.53
N GLU A 194 6.65 1.83 0.29
CA GLU A 194 7.56 0.95 1.03
C GLU A 194 8.55 0.27 0.08
N GLU A 195 8.08 -0.43 -0.96
CA GLU A 195 8.92 -1.10 -1.96
C GLU A 195 9.93 -0.14 -2.62
N LYS A 196 9.53 1.11 -2.86
CA LYS A 196 10.42 2.12 -3.44
C LYS A 196 11.49 2.56 -2.45
N LEU A 197 11.13 2.83 -1.19
CA LEU A 197 12.12 3.22 -0.19
C LEU A 197 13.10 2.09 0.12
N VAL A 198 12.64 0.84 0.18
CA VAL A 198 13.53 -0.33 0.34
C VAL A 198 14.54 -0.43 -0.81
N LEU A 199 14.11 -0.14 -2.05
CA LEU A 199 15.00 -0.11 -3.20
C LEU A 199 16.03 1.04 -3.12
N GLU A 200 15.60 2.24 -2.71
CA GLU A 200 16.51 3.38 -2.50
C GLU A 200 17.52 3.09 -1.38
N GLN A 201 17.08 2.52 -0.27
CA GLN A 201 17.93 2.13 0.85
C GLN A 201 18.97 1.08 0.44
N SER A 202 18.55 0.07 -0.34
CA SER A 202 19.44 -0.95 -0.89
C SER A 202 20.49 -0.33 -1.83
N THR A 203 20.06 0.62 -2.68
CA THR A 203 20.95 1.35 -3.60
C THR A 203 21.97 2.18 -2.82
N LEU A 204 21.54 2.93 -1.80
CA LEU A 204 22.43 3.71 -0.94
C LEU A 204 23.41 2.82 -0.16
N THR A 205 22.99 1.64 0.28
CA THR A 205 23.86 0.70 0.97
C THR A 205 24.96 0.16 0.04
N ALA A 206 24.64 -0.08 -1.24
CA ALA A 206 25.59 -0.58 -2.22
C ALA A 206 26.61 0.48 -2.67
N TYR A 207 26.16 1.71 -2.95
CA TYR A 207 27.02 2.75 -3.54
C TYR A 207 27.59 3.75 -2.52
N GLN A 208 26.98 3.88 -1.35
CA GLN A 208 27.31 4.92 -0.35
C GLN A 208 27.21 4.37 1.10
N PRO A 209 28.03 3.38 1.46
CA PRO A 209 27.95 2.72 2.77
C PRO A 209 28.31 3.64 3.95
N THR A 210 29.00 4.75 3.72
CA THR A 210 29.35 5.73 4.75
C THR A 210 28.19 6.63 5.18
N ASP A 211 27.13 6.76 4.38
CA ASP A 211 25.98 7.64 4.65
C ASP A 211 24.96 7.02 5.63
N LYS A 212 25.42 6.70 6.84
CA LYS A 212 24.59 6.06 7.88
C LYS A 212 23.34 6.88 8.20
N LYS A 213 23.47 8.19 8.43
CA LYS A 213 22.34 9.08 8.79
C LYS A 213 21.21 9.04 7.76
N LEU A 214 21.53 8.97 6.47
CA LEU A 214 20.53 8.93 5.41
C LEU A 214 19.80 7.57 5.37
N ARG A 215 20.53 6.48 5.57
CA ARG A 215 19.93 5.13 5.65
C ARG A 215 19.02 4.98 6.86
N ASP A 216 19.44 5.52 8.01
CA ASP A 216 18.64 5.53 9.24
C ASP A 216 17.32 6.29 9.00
N PHE A 217 17.38 7.46 8.36
CA PHE A 217 16.17 8.24 8.02
C PHE A 217 15.24 7.55 7.01
N ILE A 218 15.80 6.86 6.00
CA ILE A 218 14.99 6.06 5.09
C ILE A 218 14.35 4.89 5.83
N GLN A 219 15.06 4.25 6.76
CA GLN A 219 14.51 3.19 7.60
C GLN A 219 13.35 3.70 8.45
N GLU A 220 13.52 4.82 9.14
CA GLU A 220 12.45 5.46 9.92
C GLU A 220 11.21 5.75 9.06
N SER A 221 11.42 6.21 7.83
CA SER A 221 10.33 6.44 6.87
C SER A 221 9.64 5.15 6.41
N ILE A 222 10.38 4.05 6.29
CA ILE A 222 9.83 2.71 6.00
C ILE A 222 8.98 2.25 7.19
N ASP A 223 9.51 2.37 8.40
CA ASP A 223 8.83 1.97 9.63
C ASP A 223 7.51 2.73 9.81
N LEU A 224 7.51 4.03 9.52
CA LEU A 224 6.30 4.86 9.49
C LEU A 224 5.25 4.39 8.49
N ILE A 225 5.67 3.99 7.29
CA ILE A 225 4.76 3.45 6.28
C ILE A 225 4.17 2.12 6.76
N GLN A 226 4.97 1.28 7.41
CA GLN A 226 4.53 -0.01 7.97
C GLN A 226 3.53 0.20 9.11
N GLU A 227 3.81 1.11 10.04
CA GLU A 227 2.89 1.48 11.13
C GLU A 227 1.55 1.99 10.59
N ALA A 228 1.57 2.92 9.63
CA ALA A 228 0.37 3.43 8.99
C ALA A 228 -0.43 2.32 8.28
N ARG A 229 0.26 1.35 7.68
CA ARG A 229 -0.33 0.21 6.99
C ARG A 229 -0.98 -0.77 7.97
N GLU A 230 -0.34 -1.02 9.11
CA GLU A 230 -0.89 -1.85 10.19
C GLU A 230 -2.12 -1.21 10.83
N LEU A 231 -2.07 0.09 11.15
CA LEU A 231 -3.22 0.84 11.67
C LEU A 231 -4.42 0.80 10.71
N LEU A 232 -4.17 0.95 9.41
CA LEU A 232 -5.22 0.85 8.40
C LEU A 232 -5.79 -0.58 8.31
N LEU A 233 -4.94 -1.61 8.39
CA LEU A 233 -5.37 -3.00 8.39
C LEU A 233 -6.24 -3.31 9.62
N ASN A 234 -5.81 -2.89 10.81
CA ASN A 234 -6.55 -3.04 12.07
C ASN A 234 -7.92 -2.34 12.00
N ARG A 235 -7.98 -1.16 11.37
CA ARG A 235 -9.25 -0.46 11.17
C ARG A 235 -10.20 -1.24 10.24
N ILE A 236 -9.69 -1.74 9.12
CA ILE A 236 -10.46 -2.55 8.16
C ILE A 236 -10.92 -3.85 8.82
N GLU A 237 -10.07 -4.47 9.62
CA GLU A 237 -10.35 -5.64 10.43
C GLU A 237 -11.53 -5.39 11.37
N ARG A 238 -11.43 -4.38 12.25
CA ARG A 238 -12.52 -4.04 13.18
C ARG A 238 -13.82 -3.76 12.44
N GLU A 239 -13.80 -2.93 11.39
CA GLU A 239 -15.01 -2.63 10.62
C GLU A 239 -15.63 -3.89 10.01
N TYR A 240 -14.81 -4.80 9.48
CA TYR A 240 -15.28 -6.03 8.90
C TYR A 240 -15.84 -6.97 9.98
N PHE A 241 -15.07 -7.29 11.02
CA PHE A 241 -15.44 -8.29 12.02
C PHE A 241 -16.51 -7.84 13.01
N GLU A 242 -16.59 -6.54 13.33
CA GLU A 242 -17.64 -6.02 14.22
C GLU A 242 -18.94 -5.77 13.48
N LYS A 243 -18.88 -5.27 12.23
CA LYS A 243 -20.09 -4.78 11.54
C LYS A 243 -20.61 -5.70 10.45
N LYS A 244 -19.72 -6.25 9.61
CA LYS A 244 -20.11 -7.01 8.40
C LYS A 244 -20.17 -8.51 8.68
N PHE A 245 -19.17 -9.02 9.38
CA PHE A 245 -18.98 -10.45 9.60
C PHE A 245 -20.14 -11.11 10.37
N PRO A 246 -20.68 -10.54 11.47
CA PRO A 246 -21.78 -11.16 12.20
C PRO A 246 -23.05 -11.25 11.36
N LYS A 247 -23.29 -10.27 10.49
CA LYS A 247 -24.43 -10.27 9.55
C LYS A 247 -24.29 -11.39 8.51
N ILE A 248 -23.06 -11.63 8.03
CA ILE A 248 -22.77 -12.71 7.08
C ILE A 248 -22.97 -14.07 7.76
N LEU A 249 -22.44 -14.26 8.97
CA LEU A 249 -22.62 -15.48 9.75
C LEU A 249 -24.10 -15.75 10.03
N LYS A 250 -24.86 -14.75 10.48
CA LYS A 250 -26.32 -14.87 10.70
C LYS A 250 -27.04 -15.31 9.43
N LYS A 251 -26.73 -14.68 8.29
CA LYS A 251 -27.32 -15.02 6.97
C LYS A 251 -26.95 -16.44 6.49
N LYS A 252 -25.78 -16.95 6.88
CA LYS A 252 -25.26 -18.26 6.46
C LYS A 252 -25.36 -19.34 7.55
N SER A 253 -25.96 -19.03 8.69
CA SER A 253 -26.07 -19.90 9.88
C SER A 253 -26.56 -21.32 9.57
N LYS A 254 -27.63 -21.47 8.78
CA LYS A 254 -28.13 -22.79 8.37
C LYS A 254 -27.09 -23.62 7.59
N LYS A 255 -26.31 -22.97 6.74
CA LYS A 255 -25.25 -23.65 5.95
C LYS A 255 -24.06 -24.01 6.85
N ILE A 256 -23.72 -23.13 7.80
CA ILE A 256 -22.66 -23.38 8.79
C ILE A 256 -23.02 -24.60 9.64
N ARG A 257 -24.23 -24.66 10.22
CA ARG A 257 -24.69 -25.82 11.00
C ARG A 257 -24.61 -27.12 10.22
N LYS A 258 -25.10 -27.13 8.97
CA LYS A 258 -25.00 -28.31 8.09
C LYS A 258 -23.57 -28.75 7.80
N ILE A 259 -22.58 -27.84 7.84
CA ILE A 259 -21.17 -28.18 7.67
C ILE A 259 -20.65 -28.80 8.97
N MET A 260 -20.97 -28.18 10.11
CA MET A 260 -20.59 -28.68 11.44
C MET A 260 -21.18 -30.07 11.72
N GLU A 261 -22.46 -30.30 11.42
CA GLU A 261 -23.13 -31.60 11.60
C GLU A 261 -22.53 -32.72 10.75
N LYS A 262 -21.95 -32.37 9.59
CA LYS A 262 -21.30 -33.34 8.69
C LYS A 262 -19.88 -33.69 9.11
N LEU A 263 -19.24 -32.83 9.90
CA LEU A 263 -17.87 -33.04 10.36
C LEU A 263 -17.94 -33.58 11.78
N ASP A 264 -17.61 -34.85 11.95
CA ASP A 264 -17.53 -35.44 13.28
C ASP A 264 -16.48 -34.72 14.13
N HIS A 265 -16.92 -34.08 15.21
CA HIS A 265 -16.06 -33.35 16.15
C HIS A 265 -14.99 -34.22 16.81
N ARG A 266 -15.16 -35.56 16.79
CA ARG A 266 -14.14 -36.50 17.30
C ARG A 266 -12.93 -36.65 16.38
N VAL A 267 -13.11 -36.37 15.10
CA VAL A 267 -12.08 -36.58 14.06
C VAL A 267 -11.49 -35.25 13.59
N TYR A 268 -12.29 -34.18 13.53
CA TYR A 268 -11.86 -32.90 12.99
C TYR A 268 -11.56 -31.88 14.09
N THR A 269 -10.40 -31.21 13.96
CA THR A 269 -10.10 -30.07 14.84
C THR A 269 -10.98 -28.87 14.50
N GLU A 270 -11.18 -27.96 15.45
CA GLU A 270 -11.89 -26.69 15.22
C GLU A 270 -11.30 -25.88 14.06
N ILE A 271 -9.98 -26.01 13.84
CA ILE A 271 -9.27 -25.36 12.73
C ILE A 271 -9.72 -25.96 11.40
N ASP A 272 -9.89 -27.28 11.33
CA ASP A 272 -10.31 -27.96 10.10
C ASP A 272 -11.77 -27.65 9.79
N ILE A 273 -12.63 -27.63 10.80
CA ILE A 273 -14.03 -27.17 10.67
C ILE A 273 -14.06 -25.73 10.14
N SER A 274 -13.23 -24.85 10.70
CA SER A 274 -13.17 -23.45 10.29
C SER A 274 -12.69 -23.27 8.85
N LYS A 275 -11.67 -24.03 8.42
CA LYS A 275 -11.21 -24.05 7.02
C LYS A 275 -12.33 -24.50 6.08
N GLU A 276 -13.02 -25.59 6.43
CA GLU A 276 -14.12 -26.13 5.63
C GLU A 276 -15.28 -25.12 5.51
N ILE A 277 -15.56 -24.37 6.57
CA ILE A 277 -16.55 -23.28 6.56
C ILE A 277 -16.11 -22.17 5.59
N VAL A 278 -14.84 -21.73 5.64
CA VAL A 278 -14.30 -20.71 4.73
C VAL A 278 -14.44 -21.14 3.27
N ASP A 279 -14.01 -22.37 2.97
CA ASP A 279 -14.01 -22.93 1.62
C ASP A 279 -15.43 -23.05 1.04
N LYS A 280 -16.39 -23.54 1.84
CA LYS A 280 -17.77 -23.76 1.40
C LYS A 280 -18.64 -22.50 1.37
N ILE A 281 -18.33 -21.47 2.16
CA ILE A 281 -19.19 -20.27 2.28
C ILE A 281 -18.72 -19.11 1.39
N ARG A 282 -17.45 -19.11 0.95
CA ARG A 282 -16.83 -18.06 0.13
C ARG A 282 -17.13 -16.66 0.66
N PHE A 283 -16.41 -16.26 1.70
CA PHE A 283 -16.51 -14.93 2.26
C PHE A 283 -15.94 -13.89 1.27
N LYS A 284 -16.71 -12.83 0.95
CA LYS A 284 -16.18 -11.67 0.21
C LYS A 284 -15.40 -10.76 1.17
N ALA A 285 -14.28 -11.26 1.67
CA ALA A 285 -13.45 -10.56 2.65
C ALA A 285 -12.16 -10.01 2.02
N PRO A 286 -11.58 -8.93 2.56
CA PRO A 286 -10.26 -8.46 2.17
C PRO A 286 -9.10 -9.22 2.84
N PHE A 287 -9.40 -10.35 3.52
CA PHE A 287 -8.44 -11.14 4.30
C PHE A 287 -8.17 -12.48 3.62
N SER A 288 -7.05 -13.12 3.99
CA SER A 288 -6.74 -14.47 3.53
C SER A 288 -7.67 -15.51 4.16
N ASP A 289 -7.88 -16.62 3.46
CA ASP A 289 -8.73 -17.72 3.95
C ASP A 289 -8.20 -18.33 5.25
N ALA A 290 -6.87 -18.43 5.38
CA ALA A 290 -6.23 -18.89 6.62
C ALA A 290 -6.55 -17.96 7.80
N TYR A 291 -6.49 -16.65 7.59
CA TYR A 291 -6.79 -15.66 8.63
C TYR A 291 -8.27 -15.69 9.01
N LEU A 292 -9.17 -15.83 8.03
CA LEU A 292 -10.61 -16.02 8.28
C LEU A 292 -10.88 -17.28 9.09
N ALA A 293 -10.20 -18.40 8.77
CA ALA A 293 -10.37 -19.66 9.49
C ALA A 293 -9.97 -19.49 10.97
N THR A 294 -8.88 -18.79 11.27
CA THR A 294 -8.49 -18.48 12.66
C THR A 294 -9.57 -17.67 13.38
N LYS A 295 -10.15 -16.64 12.73
CA LYS A 295 -11.21 -15.83 13.33
C LYS A 295 -12.54 -16.59 13.51
N ILE A 296 -12.87 -17.51 12.61
CA ILE A 296 -14.04 -18.38 12.77
C ILE A 296 -13.83 -19.34 13.93
N LYS A 297 -12.62 -19.91 14.07
CA LYS A 297 -12.26 -20.77 15.19
C LYS A 297 -12.48 -20.07 16.53
N GLU A 298 -11.97 -18.84 16.67
CA GLU A 298 -12.17 -18.01 17.88
C GLU A 298 -13.67 -17.83 18.21
N LEU A 299 -14.52 -17.64 17.20
CA LEU A 299 -15.97 -17.51 17.40
C LEU A 299 -16.65 -18.81 17.80
N ILE A 300 -16.26 -19.95 17.20
CA ILE A 300 -16.83 -21.26 17.54
C ILE A 300 -16.51 -21.60 19.00
N ILE A 301 -15.27 -21.40 19.44
CA ILE A 301 -14.87 -21.60 20.83
C ILE A 301 -15.72 -20.71 21.76
N ASN A 302 -15.88 -19.43 21.42
CA ASN A 302 -16.67 -18.50 22.23
C ASN A 302 -18.16 -18.83 22.26
N GLU A 303 -18.74 -19.42 21.20
CA GLU A 303 -20.13 -19.89 21.21
C GLU A 303 -20.30 -21.16 22.03
N GLN A 304 -19.34 -22.08 21.99
CA GLN A 304 -19.39 -23.31 22.79
C GLN A 304 -19.28 -23.03 24.29
N LEU A 305 -18.43 -22.07 24.70
CA LEU A 305 -18.33 -21.65 26.10
C LEU A 305 -19.67 -21.12 26.64
N LYS A 306 -20.43 -20.37 25.83
CA LYS A 306 -21.75 -19.84 26.21
C LYS A 306 -22.85 -20.90 26.38
N LEU A 307 -22.61 -22.13 25.93
CA LEU A 307 -23.56 -23.24 26.12
C LEU A 307 -23.27 -24.03 27.40
N HIS A 308 -22.12 -23.78 28.05
CA HIS A 308 -21.68 -24.48 29.26
C HIS A 308 -21.78 -23.65 30.55
N ASP A 309 -22.05 -22.34 30.43
CA ASP A 309 -22.39 -21.44 31.54
C ASP A 309 -23.92 -21.32 31.69
#